data_AF-A0A7Y8MJ64-F1
#
_entry.id   AF-A0A7Y8MJ64-F1
#
_cell.length_a   1.000
_cell.length_b   1.000
_cell.length_c   1.000
_cell.angle_alpha   90.00
_cell.angle_beta   90.00
_cell.angle_gamma   90.00
#
_symmetry.space_group_name_H-M   'P 1'
#
loop_
_entity.id
_entity.type
_entity.pdbx_description
1 polymer ?
#
loop_
_entity_poly.entity_id
_entity_poly.type
_entity_poly.pdbx_seq_one_letter_code
_entity_poly.pdbx_strand_id
1 'polypeptide(L)' 'MRSASEATPWALWLRTALAMGVTPSAFWRLSLREWRALAQTESAFARADLDALLARFPDEQQ' A
#
# COMPACT_ATOMS: atom_id res chain seq x y z
N MET A 1 -14.86 7.64 18.01
CA MET A 1 -15.24 6.40 17.29
C MET A 1 -13.93 5.71 16.93
N ARG A 2 -13.68 4.47 17.39
CA ARG A 2 -12.55 3.68 16.87
C ARG A 2 -12.82 3.54 15.37
N SER A 3 -12.13 4.28 14.52
CA SER A 3 -11.99 3.84 13.13
C SER A 3 -11.45 2.43 13.26
N ALA A 4 -12.25 1.44 12.84
CA ALA A 4 -11.73 0.11 12.63
C ALA A 4 -10.52 0.35 11.74
N SER A 5 -9.31 0.20 12.28
CA SER A 5 -8.15 -0.10 11.45
C SER A 5 -8.63 -1.27 10.62
N GLU A 6 -9.01 -1.02 9.37
CA GLU A 6 -9.67 -1.98 8.50
C GLU A 6 -8.91 -3.27 8.63
N ALA A 7 -9.61 -4.35 8.99
CA ALA A 7 -8.99 -5.66 9.10
C ALA A 7 -8.20 -5.88 7.82
N THR A 8 -6.89 -6.06 7.95
CA THR A 8 -5.98 -6.17 6.80
C THR A 8 -6.59 -7.17 5.81
N PRO A 9 -6.82 -6.80 4.54
CA PRO A 9 -7.66 -7.57 3.63
C PRO A 9 -6.91 -8.78 3.06
N TRP A 10 -6.46 -9.67 3.94
CA TRP A 10 -5.61 -10.83 3.64
C TRP A 10 -6.18 -11.72 2.55
N ALA A 11 -7.49 -11.99 2.60
CA ALA A 11 -8.16 -12.83 1.61
C ALA A 11 -8.12 -12.20 0.21
N LEU A 12 -8.29 -10.88 0.11
CA LEU A 12 -8.20 -10.17 -1.16
C LEU A 12 -6.77 -10.24 -1.72
N TRP A 13 -5.76 -9.92 -0.88
CA TRP A 13 -4.36 -9.95 -1.30
C TRP A 13 -3.90 -11.33 -1.75
N LEU A 14 -4.30 -12.39 -1.05
CA LEU A 14 -3.97 -13.76 -1.45
C LEU A 14 -4.61 -14.13 -2.80
N ARG A 15 -5.87 -13.74 -3.05
CA ARG A 15 -6.52 -13.97 -4.34
C ARG A 15 -5.85 -13.21 -5.48
N THR A 16 -5.43 -11.97 -5.25
CA THR A 16 -4.67 -11.18 -6.23
C THR A 16 -3.31 -11.82 -6.51
N ALA A 17 -2.61 -12.28 -5.48
CA ALA A 17 -1.33 -12.98 -5.62
C ALA A 17 -1.46 -14.25 -6.47
N LEU A 18 -2.51 -15.04 -6.25
CA LEU A 18 -2.82 -16.22 -7.07
C LEU A 18 -3.04 -15.84 -8.54
N ALA A 19 -3.76 -14.74 -8.82
CA ALA A 19 -3.96 -14.24 -10.18
C ALA A 19 -2.65 -13.80 -10.86
N MET A 20 -1.64 -13.38 -10.07
CA MET A 20 -0.28 -13.09 -10.55
C MET A 20 0.62 -14.32 -10.69
N GLY A 21 0.10 -15.54 -10.41
CA GLY A 21 0.89 -16.78 -10.45
C GLY A 21 1.74 -17.04 -9.21
N VAL A 22 1.59 -16.24 -8.14
CA VAL A 22 2.28 -16.45 -6.86
C VAL A 22 1.56 -17.56 -6.09
N THR A 23 2.26 -18.66 -5.81
CA THR A 23 1.70 -19.77 -5.03
C THR A 23 1.46 -19.36 -3.57
N PRO A 24 0.54 -20.01 -2.82
CA PRO A 24 0.31 -19.69 -1.42
C PRO A 24 1.56 -19.80 -0.55
N SER A 25 2.44 -20.77 -0.83
CA SER A 25 3.69 -20.93 -0.07
C SER A 25 4.72 -19.84 -0.41
N ALA A 26 4.74 -19.34 -1.65
CA ALA A 26 5.56 -18.20 -2.01
C ALA A 26 5.04 -16.91 -1.37
N PHE A 27 3.72 -16.75 -1.27
CA PHE A 27 3.08 -15.58 -0.68
C PHE A 27 3.61 -15.28 0.75
N TRP A 28 3.70 -16.32 1.58
CA TRP A 28 4.19 -16.20 2.96
C TRP A 28 5.71 -16.11 3.11
N ARG A 29 6.48 -16.49 2.08
CA ARG A 29 7.95 -16.48 2.11
C ARG A 29 8.54 -15.18 1.58
N LEU A 30 7.84 -14.48 0.71
CA LEU A 30 8.30 -13.22 0.13
C LEU A 30 8.47 -12.16 1.23
N SER A 31 9.62 -11.49 1.19
CA SER A 31 9.89 -10.32 2.03
C SER A 31 9.06 -9.12 1.60
N LEU A 32 8.90 -8.13 2.49
CA LEU A 32 8.21 -6.88 2.16
C LEU A 32 8.86 -6.13 0.99
N ARG A 33 10.18 -6.26 0.81
CA ARG A 33 10.90 -5.65 -0.32
C ARG A 33 10.52 -6.28 -1.65
N GLU A 34 10.43 -7.60 -1.70
CA GLU A 34 10.02 -8.32 -2.90
C GLU A 34 8.55 -8.07 -3.21
N TRP A 35 7.69 -8.03 -2.18
CA TRP A 35 6.29 -7.62 -2.35
C TRP A 35 6.16 -6.22 -2.93
N ARG A 36 6.95 -5.25 -2.45
CA ARG A 36 6.98 -3.91 -3.07
C ARG A 36 7.48 -3.95 -4.51
N ALA A 37 8.41 -4.81 -4.88
CA ALA A 37 8.85 -4.94 -6.27
C ALA A 37 7.75 -5.51 -7.17
N LEU A 38 6.97 -6.48 -6.68
CA LEU A 38 5.86 -7.08 -7.43
C LEU A 38 4.62 -6.19 -7.51
N ALA A 39 4.35 -5.41 -6.48
CA ALA A 39 3.17 -4.55 -6.37
C ALA A 39 3.44 -3.08 -6.73
N GLN A 40 4.67 -2.72 -7.07
CA GLN A 40 4.99 -1.38 -7.57
C GLN A 40 4.30 -1.17 -8.91
N THR A 41 3.15 -0.53 -8.87
CA THR A 41 2.71 0.32 -9.97
C THR A 41 3.50 1.63 -9.87
N GLU A 42 3.78 2.28 -11.01
CA GLU A 42 4.22 3.68 -11.05
C GLU A 42 3.36 4.45 -10.05
N SER A 43 3.96 4.95 -8.96
CA SER A 43 3.20 5.62 -7.91
C SER A 43 2.60 6.88 -8.50
N ALA A 44 1.28 6.93 -8.63
CA ALA A 44 0.57 8.14 -9.04
C ALA A 44 0.72 9.28 -8.01
N PHE A 45 1.27 8.98 -6.82
CA PHE A 45 1.49 9.93 -5.75
C PHE A 45 2.96 9.93 -5.33
N ALA A 46 3.69 10.93 -5.75
CA ALA A 46 5.09 11.15 -5.44
C ALA A 46 5.25 12.06 -4.22
N ARG A 47 6.49 12.16 -3.71
CA ARG A 47 6.83 13.10 -2.64
C ARG A 47 6.44 14.55 -3.00
N ALA A 48 6.60 14.92 -4.27
CA ALA A 48 6.24 16.24 -4.76
C ALA A 48 4.74 16.54 -4.62
N ASP A 49 3.87 15.54 -4.80
CA ASP A 49 2.41 15.70 -4.65
C ASP A 49 2.04 15.95 -3.18
N LEU A 50 2.74 15.30 -2.24
CA LEU A 50 2.60 15.59 -0.82
C LEU A 50 3.05 17.01 -0.49
N ASP A 51 4.21 17.44 -1.00
CA ASP A 51 4.71 18.80 -0.76
C ASP A 51 3.73 19.85 -1.32
N ALA A 52 3.10 19.58 -2.48
CA ALA A 52 2.06 20.42 -3.05
C ALA A 52 0.78 20.50 -2.19
N LEU A 53 0.37 19.39 -1.57
CA LEU A 53 -0.75 19.38 -0.62
C LEU A 53 -0.43 20.19 0.64
N LEU A 54 0.76 20.02 1.22
CA LEU A 54 1.19 20.75 2.41
C LEU A 54 1.22 22.27 2.15
N ALA A 55 1.69 22.68 0.97
CA ALA A 55 1.66 24.09 0.58
C ALA A 55 0.23 24.61 0.38
N ARG A 56 -0.69 23.77 -0.12
CA ARG A 56 -2.08 24.15 -0.38
C ARG A 56 -2.95 24.20 0.87
N PHE A 57 -2.63 23.38 1.86
CA PHE A 57 -3.34 23.29 3.14
C PHE A 57 -2.36 23.44 4.30
N PRO A 58 -1.84 24.67 4.53
CA PRO A 58 -0.94 24.91 5.65
C PRO A 58 -1.69 24.74 6.99
N ASP A 59 -1.01 24.15 7.97
CA ASP A 59 -1.58 24.00 9.31
C ASP A 59 -1.90 25.39 9.89
N GLU A 60 -3.12 25.55 10.43
CA GLU A 60 -3.45 26.73 11.21
C GLU A 60 -2.62 26.72 12.49
N GLN A 61 -1.92 27.82 12.77
CA GLN A 61 -1.18 28.00 14.02
C GLN A 61 -2.18 27.89 15.18
N GLN A 62 -2.10 26.79 15.94
CA GLN A 62 -2.89 26.60 17.17
C GLN A 62 -2.45 27.55 18.28
#